data_AF-A0A0K1U4Z8-F1
#
_entry.id   AF-A0A0K1U4Z8-F1
#
_cell.length_a   1.000
_cell.length_b   1.000
_cell.length_c   1.000
_cell.angle_alpha   90.00
_cell.angle_beta   90.00
_cell.angle_gamma   90.00
#
_symmetry.space_group_name_H-M   'P 1'
#
loop_
_entity.id
_entity.type
_entity.pdbx_description
1 polymer ?
#
loop_
_entity_poly.entity_id
_entity_poly.type
_entity_poly.pdbx_seq_one_letter_code
_entity_poly.pdbx_strand_id
1 'polypeptide(L)'
;MADIHVEEFYKDAAIALVQLYGAFPRRINLFVEDIAGPDEPDEFGLHSKRHMACFGALLWLAEEGLLRYVDTIRQEALDQAVLTRDAFIRLSAPAPETLTSEFGIPEETAAGNLPPSVQEDLSTHIHLIRRALRGGNSARISQIMQATFFADRGNY
;
A
#
# COMPACT_ATOMS: atom_id res chain seq x y z
N MET A 1 13.58 18.30 -5.16
CA MET A 1 13.93 16.89 -5.40
C MET A 1 13.23 16.14 -4.29
N ALA A 2 12.19 15.36 -4.61
CA ALA A 2 11.53 14.55 -3.58
C ALA A 2 12.56 13.55 -3.03
N ASP A 3 12.55 13.32 -1.71
CA ASP A 3 13.41 12.32 -1.10
C ASP A 3 13.04 10.94 -1.67
N ILE A 4 13.92 10.37 -2.49
CA ILE A 4 13.72 9.08 -3.16
C ILE A 4 13.31 7.97 -2.17
N HIS A 5 13.86 8.03 -0.95
CA HIS A 5 13.54 7.10 0.14
C HIS A 5 12.08 7.18 0.58
N VAL A 6 11.46 8.36 0.50
CA VAL A 6 10.06 8.57 0.87
C VAL A 6 9.12 8.04 -0.22
N GLU A 7 9.48 8.17 -1.49
CA GLU A 7 8.71 7.56 -2.60
C GLU A 7 8.77 6.03 -2.56
N GLU A 8 9.95 5.48 -2.27
CA GLU A 8 10.14 4.04 -2.07
C GLU A 8 9.30 3.53 -0.90
N PHE A 9 9.27 4.27 0.22
CA PHE A 9 8.42 3.96 1.37
C PHE A 9 6.94 3.87 0.97
N TYR A 10 6.41 4.86 0.24
CA TYR A 10 5.00 4.82 -0.18
C TYR A 10 4.70 3.64 -1.08
N LYS A 11 5.64 3.29 -1.97
CA LYS A 11 5.49 2.14 -2.85
C LYS A 11 5.48 0.83 -2.07
N ASP A 12 6.40 0.65 -1.13
CA ASP A 12 6.47 -0.55 -0.30
C ASP A 12 5.22 -0.73 0.54
N ALA A 13 4.78 0.36 1.19
CA ALA A 13 3.56 0.37 1.97
C ALA A 13 2.33 0.04 1.11
N ALA A 14 2.23 0.60 -0.09
CA ALA A 14 1.13 0.32 -1.00
C ALA A 14 1.08 -1.18 -1.37
N ILE A 15 2.21 -1.78 -1.74
CA ILE A 15 2.27 -3.20 -2.11
C ILE A 15 1.92 -4.08 -0.91
N ALA A 16 2.52 -3.82 0.27
CA ALA A 16 2.26 -4.55 1.50
C ALA A 16 0.76 -4.55 1.86
N LEU A 17 0.14 -3.38 1.90
CA LEU A 17 -1.27 -3.22 2.27
C LEU A 17 -2.19 -3.87 1.23
N VAL A 18 -1.86 -3.79 -0.06
CA VAL A 18 -2.63 -4.46 -1.13
C VAL A 18 -2.56 -5.99 -1.00
N GLN A 19 -1.38 -6.54 -0.71
CA GLN A 19 -1.22 -7.99 -0.49
C GLN A 19 -2.04 -8.44 0.74
N LEU A 20 -1.91 -7.75 1.87
CA LEU A 20 -2.65 -8.08 3.09
C LEU A 20 -4.17 -7.93 2.90
N TYR A 21 -4.63 -6.90 2.19
CA TYR A 21 -6.05 -6.74 1.85
C TYR A 21 -6.57 -7.91 1.02
N GLY A 22 -5.78 -8.39 0.05
CA GLY A 22 -6.15 -9.54 -0.78
C GLY A 22 -6.22 -10.87 0.00
N ALA A 23 -5.48 -10.98 1.11
CA ALA A 23 -5.47 -12.18 1.96
C ALA A 23 -6.44 -12.12 3.14
N PHE A 24 -6.91 -10.93 3.54
CA PHE A 24 -7.76 -10.72 4.71
C PHE A 24 -9.03 -11.61 4.67
N PRO A 25 -9.45 -12.22 5.80
CA PRO A 25 -8.91 -12.09 7.16
C PRO A 25 -7.80 -13.09 7.51
N ARG A 26 -7.27 -13.83 6.52
CA ARG A 26 -6.20 -14.81 6.76
C ARG A 26 -4.91 -14.09 7.11
N ARG A 27 -4.13 -14.70 7.99
CA ARG A 27 -2.75 -14.31 8.28
C ARG A 27 -1.84 -14.93 7.23
N ILE A 28 -0.89 -14.17 6.72
CA ILE A 28 0.09 -14.61 5.71
C ILE A 28 1.50 -14.18 6.11
N ASN A 29 2.51 -14.78 5.48
CA ASN A 29 3.88 -14.30 5.61
C ASN A 29 4.10 -13.21 4.57
N LEU A 30 4.62 -12.08 5.02
CA LEU A 30 4.84 -10.91 4.17
C LEU A 30 6.34 -10.74 3.96
N PHE A 31 6.84 -11.25 2.84
CA PHE A 31 8.26 -11.23 2.50
C PHE A 31 8.67 -9.89 1.91
N VAL A 32 9.86 -9.42 2.27
CA VAL A 32 10.44 -8.18 1.74
C VAL A 32 10.72 -8.31 0.24
N GLU A 33 11.16 -9.48 -0.22
CA GLU A 33 11.48 -9.71 -1.64
C GLU A 33 10.26 -9.57 -2.57
N ASP A 34 9.07 -9.91 -2.08
CA ASP A 34 7.79 -9.77 -2.80
C ASP A 34 7.35 -8.30 -2.95
N ILE A 35 8.01 -7.38 -2.24
CA ILE A 35 7.67 -5.96 -2.16
C ILE A 35 8.77 -5.11 -2.79
N ALA A 36 9.99 -5.25 -2.29
CA ALA A 36 11.15 -4.48 -2.72
C ALA A 36 11.83 -5.04 -3.97
N GLY A 37 11.56 -6.29 -4.32
CA GLY A 37 12.34 -7.06 -5.29
C GLY A 37 13.43 -7.90 -4.60
N PRO A 38 14.17 -8.70 -5.37
CA PRO A 38 15.21 -9.58 -4.83
C PRO A 38 16.26 -8.80 -4.05
N ASP A 39 16.77 -9.38 -2.97
CA ASP A 39 17.87 -8.79 -2.22
C ASP A 39 19.22 -9.05 -2.90
N GLU A 40 20.11 -8.07 -2.76
CA GLU A 40 21.49 -8.12 -3.25
C GLU A 40 22.42 -7.92 -2.04
N PRO A 41 22.66 -8.96 -1.23
CA PRO A 41 23.51 -8.85 -0.05
C PRO A 41 24.97 -8.61 -0.43
N ASP A 42 25.71 -7.95 0.46
CA ASP A 42 27.13 -7.68 0.26
C ASP A 42 28.02 -8.93 0.47
N GLU A 43 29.34 -8.75 0.33
CA GLU A 43 30.33 -9.82 0.50
C GLU A 43 30.32 -10.49 1.89
N PHE A 44 29.69 -9.86 2.88
CA PHE A 44 29.55 -10.37 4.24
C PHE A 44 28.15 -10.94 4.51
N GLY A 45 27.28 -10.96 3.50
CA GLY A 45 25.91 -11.43 3.59
C GLY A 45 24.95 -10.41 4.24
N LEU A 46 25.33 -9.13 4.32
CA LEU A 46 24.44 -8.10 4.86
C LEU A 46 23.45 -7.65 3.79
N HIS A 47 22.17 -7.57 4.18
CA HIS A 47 21.09 -7.11 3.32
C HIS A 47 21.35 -5.72 2.74
N SER A 48 20.89 -5.50 1.52
CA SER A 48 21.00 -4.20 0.86
C SER A 48 20.25 -3.10 1.62
N LYS A 49 20.63 -1.83 1.41
CA LYS A 49 19.91 -0.69 1.99
C LYS A 49 18.44 -0.66 1.57
N ARG A 50 18.16 -1.08 0.33
CA ARG A 50 16.81 -1.12 -0.24
C ARG A 50 15.93 -2.16 0.47
N HIS A 51 16.49 -3.35 0.72
CA HIS A 51 15.84 -4.42 1.48
C HIS A 51 15.56 -3.98 2.91
N MET A 52 16.57 -3.43 3.59
CA MET A 52 16.43 -2.95 4.96
C MET A 52 15.44 -1.78 5.09
N ALA A 53 15.36 -0.90 4.08
CA ALA A 53 14.37 0.18 4.05
C ALA A 53 12.94 -0.36 3.95
N CYS A 54 12.69 -1.37 3.10
CA CYS A 54 11.39 -2.03 3.01
C CYS A 54 11.04 -2.77 4.31
N PHE A 55 11.99 -3.51 4.88
CA PHE A 55 11.78 -4.20 6.15
C PHE A 55 11.41 -3.20 7.26
N GLY A 56 12.13 -2.08 7.34
CA GLY A 56 11.82 -0.99 8.24
C GLY A 56 10.43 -0.38 8.00
N ALA A 57 10.02 -0.22 6.73
CA ALA A 57 8.68 0.24 6.39
C ALA A 57 7.60 -0.71 6.91
N LEU A 58 7.79 -2.03 6.79
CA LEU A 58 6.83 -3.02 7.31
C LEU A 58 6.67 -2.96 8.83
N LEU A 59 7.79 -2.79 9.56
CA LEU A 59 7.77 -2.61 11.00
C LEU A 59 7.05 -1.31 11.39
N TRP A 60 7.35 -0.22 10.69
CA TRP A 60 6.70 1.07 10.93
C TRP A 60 5.18 1.02 10.69
N LEU A 61 4.72 0.34 9.63
CA LEU A 61 3.28 0.13 9.41
C LEU A 61 2.62 -0.65 10.54
N ALA A 62 3.34 -1.55 11.20
CA ALA A 62 2.83 -2.27 12.36
C ALA A 62 2.73 -1.35 13.60
N GLU A 63 3.77 -0.53 13.83
CA GLU A 63 3.82 0.46 14.92
C GLU A 63 2.69 1.49 14.81
N GLU A 64 2.39 1.95 13.60
CA GLU A 64 1.26 2.84 13.30
C GLU A 64 -0.11 2.12 13.26
N GLY A 65 -0.14 0.83 13.59
CA GLY A 65 -1.38 0.06 13.70
C GLY A 65 -2.10 -0.17 12.37
N LEU A 66 -1.38 -0.16 11.23
CA LEU A 66 -1.95 -0.46 9.92
C LEU A 66 -1.97 -1.97 9.63
N LEU A 67 -1.02 -2.69 10.21
CA LEU A 67 -0.99 -4.16 10.20
C LEU A 67 -0.62 -4.69 11.59
N ARG A 68 -0.79 -5.99 11.79
CA ARG A 68 -0.27 -6.70 12.95
C ARG A 68 0.33 -8.02 12.50
N TYR A 69 1.38 -8.46 13.17
CA TYR A 69 2.11 -9.70 12.87
C TYR A 69 2.46 -10.42 14.18
N VAL A 70 2.97 -11.65 14.10
CA VAL A 70 3.32 -12.45 15.29
C VAL A 70 4.79 -12.30 15.64
N ASP A 71 5.67 -12.51 14.66
CA ASP A 71 7.12 -12.39 14.82
C ASP A 71 7.78 -12.03 13.48
N THR A 72 9.07 -11.71 13.48
CA THR A 72 9.83 -11.52 12.24
C THR A 72 10.55 -12.82 11.86
N ILE A 73 10.61 -13.11 10.55
CA ILE A 73 11.49 -14.13 10.02
C ILE A 73 12.82 -13.44 9.71
N ARG A 74 13.67 -13.30 10.73
CA ARG A 74 14.89 -12.47 10.66
C ARG A 74 14.55 -11.07 10.13
N GLN A 75 15.30 -10.59 9.13
CA GLN A 75 15.05 -9.36 8.38
C GLN A 75 14.43 -9.64 7.00
N GLU A 76 13.86 -10.83 6.78
CA GLU A 76 13.34 -11.26 5.48
C GLU A 76 11.82 -11.08 5.37
N ALA A 77 11.08 -11.22 6.47
CA ALA A 77 9.62 -11.17 6.45
C ALA A 77 8.98 -10.85 7.80
N LEU A 78 7.70 -10.49 7.76
CA LEU A 78 6.78 -10.58 8.90
C LEU A 78 6.01 -11.90 8.85
N ASP A 79 6.04 -12.68 9.93
CA ASP A 79 5.27 -13.92 10.06
C ASP A 79 3.84 -13.63 10.51
N GLN A 80 2.87 -14.30 9.87
CA GLN A 80 1.45 -14.24 10.23
C GLN A 80 0.89 -12.81 10.31
N ALA A 81 1.28 -11.97 9.35
CA ALA A 81 0.81 -10.62 9.16
C ALA A 81 -0.65 -10.58 8.66
N VAL A 82 -1.41 -9.58 9.14
CA VAL A 82 -2.79 -9.30 8.71
C VAL A 82 -3.10 -7.82 8.92
N LEU A 83 -4.02 -7.26 8.13
CA LEU A 83 -4.52 -5.90 8.34
C LEU A 83 -5.18 -5.74 9.72
N THR A 84 -5.04 -4.55 10.29
CA THR A 84 -5.89 -4.12 11.41
C THR A 84 -7.27 -3.72 10.92
N ARG A 85 -8.20 -3.57 11.87
CA ARG A 85 -9.56 -3.11 11.57
C ARG A 85 -9.56 -1.75 10.87
N ASP A 86 -8.77 -0.81 11.37
CA ASP A 86 -8.83 0.57 10.90
C ASP A 86 -8.19 0.73 9.52
N ALA A 87 -7.11 -0.01 9.24
CA ALA A 87 -6.57 -0.10 7.89
C ALA A 87 -7.54 -0.75 6.90
N PHE A 88 -8.19 -1.85 7.29
CA PHE A 88 -9.19 -2.50 6.45
C PHE A 88 -10.35 -1.54 6.11
N ILE A 89 -10.94 -0.88 7.12
CA ILE A 89 -12.03 0.07 6.91
C ILE A 89 -11.60 1.21 6.00
N ARG A 90 -10.42 1.79 6.21
CA ARG A 90 -9.92 2.90 5.39
C ARG A 90 -9.70 2.46 3.94
N LEU A 91 -9.12 1.29 3.71
CA LEU A 91 -8.89 0.74 2.37
C LEU A 91 -10.20 0.43 1.64
N SER A 92 -11.21 -0.07 2.35
CA SER A 92 -12.54 -0.37 1.80
C SER A 92 -13.43 0.87 1.63
N ALA A 93 -13.11 1.99 2.28
CA ALA A 93 -13.92 3.19 2.19
C ALA A 93 -13.81 3.83 0.78
N PRO A 94 -14.88 4.46 0.28
CA PRO A 94 -14.81 5.32 -0.90
C PRO A 94 -13.75 6.41 -0.73
N ALA A 95 -12.97 6.64 -1.78
CA ALA A 95 -12.00 7.72 -1.82
C ALA A 95 -12.71 9.07 -2.09
N PRO A 96 -12.14 10.20 -1.63
CA PRO A 96 -12.64 11.53 -1.96
C PRO A 96 -12.79 11.73 -3.47
N GLU A 97 -13.79 12.51 -3.87
CA GLU A 97 -14.08 12.79 -5.29
C GLU A 97 -12.86 13.30 -6.06
N THR A 98 -12.03 14.12 -5.41
CA THR A 98 -10.78 14.66 -5.97
C THR A 98 -9.78 13.57 -6.37
N LEU A 99 -9.64 12.50 -5.57
CA LEU A 99 -8.79 11.36 -5.92
C LEU A 99 -9.43 10.50 -7.00
N THR A 100 -10.75 10.32 -6.96
CA THR A 100 -11.45 9.51 -7.95
C THR A 100 -11.48 10.15 -9.33
N SER A 101 -11.54 11.48 -9.43
CA SER A 101 -11.49 12.16 -10.73
C SER A 101 -10.08 12.13 -11.33
N GLU A 102 -9.04 12.23 -10.51
CA GLU A 102 -7.65 12.24 -10.97
C GLU A 102 -7.10 10.84 -11.27
N PHE A 103 -7.46 9.84 -10.45
CA PHE A 103 -6.88 8.50 -10.50
C PHE A 103 -7.89 7.38 -10.76
N GLY A 104 -9.19 7.67 -10.64
CA GLY A 104 -10.28 6.74 -10.92
C GLY A 104 -10.52 6.55 -12.42
N ILE A 105 -11.58 5.80 -12.74
CA ILE A 105 -11.85 5.32 -14.10
C ILE A 105 -12.15 6.51 -15.01
N PRO A 106 -11.60 6.56 -16.24
CA PRO A 106 -11.93 7.63 -17.16
C PRO A 106 -13.44 7.77 -17.30
N GLU A 107 -13.94 9.01 -17.21
CA GLU A 107 -15.38 9.30 -17.22
C GLU A 107 -16.08 8.68 -18.44
N GLU A 108 -15.40 8.57 -19.58
CA GLU A 108 -15.90 7.91 -20.79
C GLU A 108 -16.25 6.42 -20.59
N THR A 109 -15.49 5.72 -19.73
CA THR A 109 -15.75 4.31 -19.39
C THR A 109 -16.82 4.19 -18.31
N ALA A 110 -16.91 5.16 -17.40
CA ALA A 110 -17.96 5.22 -16.37
C ALA A 110 -19.33 5.62 -16.95
N ALA A 111 -19.35 6.52 -17.95
CA ALA A 111 -20.52 6.98 -18.69
C ALA A 111 -21.20 5.86 -19.49
N GLY A 112 -20.53 4.72 -19.69
CA GLY A 112 -21.06 3.50 -20.30
C GLY A 112 -22.10 2.74 -19.46
N ASN A 113 -22.63 3.33 -18.38
CA ASN A 113 -23.73 2.78 -17.57
C ASN A 113 -23.30 1.62 -16.64
N LEU A 114 -22.19 1.78 -15.90
CA LEU A 114 -21.81 0.82 -14.86
C LEU A 114 -22.88 0.80 -13.74
N PRO A 115 -23.25 -0.37 -13.19
CA PRO A 115 -24.16 -0.45 -12.04
C PRO A 115 -23.64 0.34 -10.82
N PRO A 116 -24.50 0.90 -9.95
CA PRO A 116 -24.07 1.68 -8.79
C PRO A 116 -23.08 0.95 -7.86
N SER A 117 -23.31 -0.34 -7.60
CA SER A 117 -22.41 -1.17 -6.79
C SER A 117 -21.01 -1.29 -7.39
N VAL A 118 -20.92 -1.32 -8.71
CA VAL A 118 -19.64 -1.39 -9.43
C VAL A 118 -18.93 -0.04 -9.37
N GLN A 119 -19.67 1.07 -9.44
CA GLN A 119 -19.08 2.41 -9.28
C GLN A 119 -18.51 2.60 -7.87
N GLU A 120 -19.25 2.17 -6.84
CA GLU A 120 -18.81 2.20 -5.44
C GLU A 120 -17.50 1.42 -5.24
N ASP A 121 -17.45 0.16 -5.69
CA ASP A 121 -16.23 -0.67 -5.58
C ASP A 121 -15.01 -0.03 -6.26
N LEU A 122 -15.21 0.60 -7.42
CA LEU A 122 -14.16 1.22 -8.22
C LEU A 122 -13.73 2.60 -7.68
N SER A 123 -14.49 3.16 -6.74
CA SER A 123 -14.15 4.41 -6.04
C SER A 123 -13.37 4.19 -4.75
N THR A 124 -13.21 2.95 -4.29
CA THR A 124 -12.54 2.65 -3.01
C THR A 124 -11.04 2.99 -3.05
N HIS A 125 -10.47 3.36 -1.90
CA HIS A 125 -9.03 3.63 -1.79
C HIS A 125 -8.19 2.43 -2.28
N ILE A 126 -8.58 1.20 -1.91
CA ILE A 126 -7.87 0.00 -2.37
C ILE A 126 -7.90 -0.16 -3.89
N HIS A 127 -8.99 0.23 -4.56
CA HIS A 127 -9.06 0.19 -6.01
C HIS A 127 -8.07 1.18 -6.64
N LEU A 128 -8.05 2.42 -6.16
CA LEU A 128 -7.14 3.46 -6.65
C LEU A 128 -5.67 3.06 -6.45
N ILE A 129 -5.31 2.52 -5.28
CA ILE A 129 -3.94 2.05 -4.98
C ILE A 129 -3.54 0.93 -5.94
N ARG A 130 -4.40 -0.09 -6.12
CA ARG A 130 -4.13 -1.21 -7.06
C ARG A 130 -3.91 -0.72 -8.49
N ARG A 131 -4.69 0.26 -8.93
CA ARG A 131 -4.54 0.83 -10.26
C ARG A 131 -3.23 1.62 -10.40
N ALA A 132 -2.87 2.41 -9.39
CA ALA A 132 -1.62 3.15 -9.38
C ALA A 132 -0.41 2.21 -9.46
N LEU A 133 -0.43 1.11 -8.70
CA LEU A 133 0.61 0.07 -8.74
C LEU A 133 0.73 -0.56 -10.13
N ARG A 134 -0.39 -0.92 -10.78
CA ARG A 134 -0.38 -1.46 -12.16
C ARG A 134 0.19 -0.47 -13.18
N GLY A 135 -0.02 0.83 -12.96
CA GLY A 135 0.51 1.88 -13.83
C GLY A 135 2.00 2.18 -13.62
N GLY A 136 2.59 1.73 -12.52
CA GLY A 136 4.03 1.88 -12.23
C GLY A 136 4.52 3.31 -11.98
N ASN A 137 3.62 4.30 -11.93
CA ASN A 137 3.99 5.70 -11.73
C ASN A 137 4.19 5.99 -10.24
N SER A 138 5.44 6.08 -9.80
CA SER A 138 5.82 6.33 -8.40
C SER A 138 5.19 7.60 -7.82
N ALA A 139 5.12 8.69 -8.60
CA ALA A 139 4.51 9.93 -8.15
C ALA A 139 3.02 9.75 -7.84
N ARG A 140 2.28 9.01 -8.69
CA ARG A 140 0.86 8.68 -8.45
C ARG A 140 0.68 7.80 -7.22
N ILE A 141 1.55 6.81 -7.03
CA ILE A 141 1.52 5.93 -5.86
C ILE A 141 1.71 6.77 -4.60
N SER A 142 2.72 7.63 -4.57
CA SER A 142 3.01 8.53 -3.44
C SER A 142 1.82 9.46 -3.14
N GLN A 143 1.22 10.09 -4.14
CA GLN A 143 0.07 10.98 -3.96
C GLN A 143 -1.14 10.26 -3.37
N ILE A 144 -1.50 9.09 -3.90
CA ILE A 144 -2.63 8.31 -3.40
C ILE A 144 -2.36 7.81 -1.99
N MET A 145 -1.14 7.32 -1.70
CA MET A 145 -0.77 6.85 -0.36
C MET A 145 -0.79 7.98 0.66
N GLN A 146 -0.26 9.14 0.32
CA GLN A 146 -0.35 10.35 1.14
C GLN A 146 -1.81 10.69 1.43
N ALA A 147 -2.63 10.87 0.40
CA ALA A 147 -4.03 11.23 0.59
C ALA A 147 -4.82 10.17 1.36
N THR A 148 -4.48 8.89 1.17
CA THR A 148 -5.17 7.78 1.85
C THR A 148 -4.79 7.70 3.32
N PHE A 149 -3.52 7.77 3.71
CA PHE A 149 -3.07 7.43 5.06
C PHE A 149 -2.37 8.56 5.83
N PHE A 150 -1.76 9.52 5.14
CA PHE A 150 -0.78 10.45 5.72
C PHE A 150 -1.13 11.93 5.56
N ALA A 151 -2.24 12.24 4.87
CA ALA A 151 -2.84 13.56 4.90
C ALA A 151 -3.40 13.79 6.30
N ASP A 152 -2.92 14.85 6.95
CA ASP A 152 -3.36 15.24 8.28
C ASP A 152 -4.88 15.39 8.27
N ARG A 153 -5.57 14.77 9.24
CA ARG A 153 -7.03 14.89 9.39
C ARG A 153 -7.43 16.27 9.93
N GLY A 154 -6.75 17.32 9.46
CA GLY A 154 -6.92 18.70 9.90
C GLY A 154 -7.95 19.43 9.03
N ASN A 155 -9.06 19.77 9.68
CA ASN A 155 -10.07 20.77 9.32
C ASN A 155 -11.24 20.34 8.42
N TYR A 156 -12.21 19.67 9.03
CA TYR A 156 -13.62 20.07 8.94
C TYR A 156 -14.17 20.29 10.35
#